data_AF-A0A427YXI1-F1
#
_entry.id   AF-A0A427YXI1-F1
#
_cell.length_a   1.000
_cell.length_b   1.000
_cell.length_c   1.000
_cell.angle_alpha   90.00
_cell.angle_beta   90.00
_cell.angle_gamma   90.00
#
_symmetry.space_group_name_H-M   'P 1'
#
loop_
_entity.id
_entity.type
_entity.pdbx_description
1 polymer ?
#
loop_
_entity_poly.entity_id
_entity_poly.type
_entity_poly.pdbx_seq_one_letter_code
_entity_poly.pdbx_strand_id
1 'polypeptide(L)' 'MDAVLSARPNVFGNAQTAISRPGGMLQPNGQMMVDAYYDAEYAGQAVVYMASLPLWVNVLNQTLLATTMPFVGRG' A
#
# COMPACT_ATOMS: atom_id res chain seq x y z
N MET A 1 -19.44 8.13 15.39
CA MET A 1 -18.19 8.66 15.95
C MET A 1 -17.47 7.46 16.55
N ASP A 2 -16.52 6.76 15.94
CA ASP A 2 -15.51 7.20 14.98
C ASP A 2 -14.79 5.99 14.34
N ALA A 3 -15.50 5.11 13.62
CA ALA A 3 -14.90 3.96 12.95
C ALA A 3 -14.13 4.34 11.67
N VAL A 4 -14.27 5.59 11.21
CA VAL A 4 -13.62 6.11 10.00
C VAL A 4 -12.18 6.58 10.30
N LEU A 5 -11.82 6.85 11.56
CA LEU A 5 -10.48 7.31 11.95
C LEU A 5 -9.50 6.23 12.45
N SER A 6 -9.93 4.99 12.73
CA SER A 6 -9.07 3.97 13.36
C SER A 6 -8.20 3.15 12.37
N ALA A 7 -8.16 3.51 11.09
CA ALA A 7 -7.65 2.67 10.01
C ALA A 7 -6.57 3.37 9.15
N ARG A 8 -5.47 3.83 9.74
CA ARG A 8 -4.26 4.21 8.99
C ARG A 8 -3.04 3.87 9.87
N PRO A 9 -2.22 2.88 9.47
CA PRO A 9 -1.13 3.22 8.55
C PRO A 9 -0.73 2.07 7.62
N ASN A 10 -1.22 2.08 6.38
CA ASN A 10 -0.51 1.43 5.28
C ASN A 10 0.05 2.57 4.42
N VAL A 11 1.26 3.03 4.75
CA VAL A 11 1.96 4.02 3.94
C VAL A 11 2.47 3.28 2.69
N PHE A 12 2.23 3.84 1.50
CA PHE A 12 2.53 3.22 0.20
C PHE A 12 1.80 1.90 -0.11
N GLY A 13 0.47 1.93 -0.31
CA GLY A 13 -0.24 0.85 -1.04
C GLY A 13 -0.14 -0.57 -0.46
N ASN A 14 0.06 -0.71 0.86
CA ASN A 14 0.34 -1.97 1.57
C ASN A 14 1.80 -2.49 1.44
N ALA A 15 2.79 -1.60 1.41
CA ALA A 15 4.15 -1.97 1.73
C ALA A 15 4.26 -2.50 3.17
N GLN A 16 4.92 -3.64 3.37
CA GLN A 16 5.14 -4.22 4.69
C GLN A 16 6.22 -3.41 5.44
N THR A 17 5.82 -2.80 6.56
CA THR A 17 6.68 -1.94 7.38
C THR A 17 6.49 -2.29 8.86
N ALA A 18 7.27 -1.68 9.75
CA ALA A 18 7.16 -1.91 11.19
C ALA A 18 5.79 -1.55 11.79
N ILE A 19 4.97 -0.79 11.07
CA ILE A 19 3.62 -0.38 11.49
C ILE A 19 2.50 -1.20 10.82
N SER A 20 2.85 -2.19 9.97
CA SER A 20 1.88 -3.10 9.36
C SER A 20 1.22 -4.00 10.41
N ARG A 21 -0.04 -4.37 10.18
CA ARG A 21 -0.86 -5.11 11.15
C ARG A 21 -1.05 -6.58 10.72
N PRO A 22 -0.27 -7.53 11.26
CA PRO A 22 -0.24 -8.91 10.78
C PRO A 22 -1.53 -9.73 11.01
N GLY A 23 -2.45 -9.23 11.84
CA GLY A 23 -3.72 -9.91 12.17
C GLY A 23 -4.93 -9.48 11.33
N GLY A 24 -4.74 -8.62 10.32
CA GLY A 24 -5.83 -8.07 9.54
C GLY A 24 -6.67 -7.01 10.28
N MET A 25 -7.72 -6.55 9.62
CA MET A 25 -8.60 -5.49 10.09
C MET A 25 -10.06 -5.79 9.80
N LEU A 26 -10.93 -5.22 10.64
CA LEU A 26 -12.38 -5.28 10.46
C LEU A 26 -12.75 -4.47 9.21
N GLN A 27 -13.43 -5.14 8.28
CA GLN A 27 -13.89 -4.55 7.03
C GLN A 27 -15.29 -3.93 7.21
N PRO A 28 -15.72 -3.03 6.29
CA PRO A 28 -17.06 -2.43 6.33
C PRO A 28 -18.19 -3.46 6.26
N ASN A 29 -17.94 -4.64 5.66
CA ASN A 29 -18.88 -5.76 5.62
C ASN A 29 -18.91 -6.60 6.92
N GLY A 30 -18.18 -6.17 7.96
CA GLY A 30 -18.14 -6.81 9.27
C GLY A 30 -17.18 -7.99 9.40
N GLN A 31 -16.44 -8.35 8.35
CA GLN A 31 -15.49 -9.47 8.39
C GLN A 31 -14.09 -9.00 8.80
N MET A 32 -13.37 -9.81 9.58
CA MET A 32 -11.94 -9.62 9.79
C MET A 32 -11.19 -10.19 8.59
N MET A 33 -10.42 -9.35 7.90
CA MET A 33 -9.63 -9.78 6.73
C MET A 33 -8.19 -9.30 6.85
N VAL A 34 -7.26 -10.18 6.49
CA VAL A 34 -5.83 -9.86 6.38
C VAL A 34 -5.60 -9.16 5.05
N ASP A 35 -4.94 -8.00 5.10
CA ASP A 35 -4.54 -7.29 3.90
C ASP A 35 -3.33 -7.99 3.26
N ALA A 36 -3.32 -8.09 1.94
CA ALA A 36 -2.12 -8.50 1.21
C ALA A 36 -1.06 -7.40 1.30
N TYR A 37 0.18 -7.80 1.57
CA TYR A 37 1.34 -6.92 1.61
C TYR A 37 2.34 -7.29 0.51
N TYR A 38 3.14 -6.31 0.11
CA TYR A 38 4.38 -6.53 -0.64
C TYR A 38 5.56 -6.01 0.17
N ASP A 39 6.77 -6.46 -0.11
CA ASP A 39 7.97 -5.99 0.61
C ASP A 39 8.21 -4.49 0.35
N ALA A 40 8.45 -3.71 1.40
CA ALA A 40 8.78 -2.29 1.28
C ALA A 40 10.03 -2.02 0.43
N GLU A 41 10.92 -3.00 0.28
CA GLU A 41 12.06 -2.90 -0.63
C GLU A 41 11.63 -2.55 -2.06
N TYR A 42 10.51 -3.10 -2.55
CA TYR A 42 10.01 -2.83 -3.90
C TYR A 42 9.56 -1.37 -4.08
N ALA A 43 9.03 -0.74 -3.02
CA ALA A 43 8.76 0.70 -3.05
C ALA A 43 10.06 1.50 -3.16
N GLY A 44 11.12 1.09 -2.44
CA GLY A 44 12.44 1.69 -2.57
C GLY A 44 13.02 1.53 -3.98
N GLN A 45 12.92 0.35 -4.57
CA GLN A 45 13.36 0.09 -5.94
C GLN A 45 12.59 0.93 -6.97
N ALA A 46 11.28 1.14 -6.78
CA ALA A 46 10.50 2.04 -7.62
C ALA A 46 10.99 3.49 -7.55
N VAL A 47 11.35 3.98 -6.36
CA VAL A 47 11.94 5.31 -6.19
C VAL A 47 13.31 5.41 -6.86
N VAL A 48 14.17 4.40 -6.71
CA VAL A 48 15.47 4.33 -7.40
C VAL A 48 15.29 4.36 -8.92
N TYR A 49 14.32 3.62 -9.45
CA TYR A 49 14.00 3.64 -10.87
C TYR A 49 13.59 5.04 -11.34
N MET A 50 12.64 5.70 -10.64
CA MET A 50 12.23 7.06 -10.98
C MET A 50 13.40 8.05 -10.94
N ALA A 51 14.29 7.92 -9.96
CA ALA A 51 15.48 8.76 -9.83
C ALA A 51 16.56 8.48 -10.89
N SER A 52 16.57 7.28 -11.49
CA SER A 52 17.53 6.90 -12.53
C SER A 52 17.21 7.47 -13.91
N LEU A 53 16.03 8.09 -14.09
CA LEU A 53 15.58 8.61 -15.37
C LEU A 53 16.31 9.92 -15.74
N PRO A 54 16.52 10.19 -17.04
CA PRO A 54 17.04 11.47 -17.50
C PRO A 54 16.14 12.63 -17.07
N LEU A 55 16.70 13.83 -16.87
CA LEU A 55 15.98 15.02 -16.38
C LEU A 55 14.77 15.47 -17.23
N TRP A 56 14.69 15.02 -18.48
CA TRP A 56 13.59 15.34 -19.39
C TRP A 56 12.48 14.26 -19.41
N VAL A 57 12.62 13.21 -18.59
CA VAL A 57 11.66 12.12 -18.45
C VAL A 57 11.10 12.13 -17.03
N ASN A 58 9.79 11.98 -16.91
CA ASN A 58 9.11 11.96 -15.62
C ASN A 58 8.09 10.81 -15.57
N VAL A 59 8.04 10.12 -14.44
CA VAL A 59 6.95 9.20 -14.09
C VAL A 59 5.90 10.01 -13.34
N LEU A 60 4.88 10.47 -14.07
CA LEU A 60 3.84 11.33 -13.51
C LEU A 60 3.03 10.65 -12.40
N ASN A 61 2.71 9.36 -12.59
CA ASN A 61 2.01 8.54 -11.60
C ASN A 61 2.51 7.09 -11.70
N GLN A 62 2.71 6.45 -10.55
CA GLN A 62 3.05 5.05 -10.43
C GLN A 62 2.33 4.45 -9.22
N THR A 63 1.67 3.31 -9.42
CA THR A 63 0.93 2.60 -8.36
C THR A 63 1.52 1.21 -8.19
N LEU A 64 1.96 0.88 -6.97
CA LEU A 64 2.38 -0.47 -6.59
C LEU A 64 1.24 -1.16 -5.83
N LEU A 65 1.05 -2.44 -6.12
CA LEU A 65 0.02 -3.28 -5.51
C LEU A 65 0.61 -4.65 -5.21
N ALA A 66 0.27 -5.23 -4.04
CA ALA A 66 0.57 -6.63 -3.77
C ALA A 66 -0.23 -7.53 -4.72
N THR A 67 0.41 -8.55 -5.31
CA THR A 67 -0.19 -9.39 -6.37
C THR A 67 -1.52 -10.04 -5.97
N THR A 68 -1.68 -10.39 -4.70
CA THR A 68 -2.89 -11.03 -4.16
C THR A 68 -3.91 -10.03 -3.62
N MET A 69 -3.67 -8.72 -3.79
CA MET A 69 -4.59 -7.70 -3.34
C MET A 69 -5.81 -7.67 -4.27
N PRO A 70 -7.03 -7.86 -3.75
CA PRO A 70 -8.19 -8.11 -4.59
C PRO A 70 -8.70 -6.87 -5.35
N PHE A 71 -8.37 -5.64 -4.91
CA PHE A 71 -8.86 -4.39 -5.52
C PHE A 71 -7.91 -3.21 -5.27
N VAL A 72 -7.92 -2.24 -6.20
CA VAL A 72 -7.27 -0.91 -6.05
C VAL A 72 -8.25 0.02 -5.33
N GLY A 73 -7.96 0.33 -4.06
CA GLY A 73 -8.87 1.08 -3.19
C GLY A 73 -10.00 0.20 -2.62
N ARG A 74 -10.54 0.63 -1.47
CA ARG A 74 -11.81 0.13 -0.94
C ARG A 74 -12.81 1.25 -1.15
N GLY A 75 -13.95 0.94 -1.80
CA GLY A 75 -15.05 1.89 -2.00
C GLY A 75 -15.58 2.46 -0.69
#